data_AF-A0A498CKU8-F1
#
_entry.id   AF-A0A498CKU8-F1
#
_cell.length_a   1.000
_cell.length_b   1.000
_cell.length_c   1.000
_cell.angle_alpha   90.00
_cell.angle_beta   90.00
_cell.angle_gamma   90.00
#
_symmetry.space_group_name_H-M   'P 1'
#
loop_
_entity.id
_entity.type
_entity.pdbx_description
1 polymer ?
#
loop_
_entity_poly.entity_id
_entity_poly.type
_entity_poly.pdbx_seq_one_letter_code
_entity_poly.pdbx_strand_id
1 'polypeptide(L)'
;AAAGAGGNIGRALGLLGSAKPSKSAADAKKLREELIYGERYACLRVLAGYDKDRDGLGQTLSLLREGFAQAAVGREADERLCNRVTVMQLVGAADAVERALLRAGRNVSIPLLSACMVEEVKAALAG
;
A
#
# COMPACT_ATOMS: atom_id res chain seq x y z
N ALA A 1 14.72 5.42 -35.33
CA ALA A 1 13.74 4.53 -34.69
C ALA A 1 14.15 4.33 -33.23
N ALA A 2 13.31 4.76 -32.29
CA ALA A 2 13.43 4.43 -30.87
C ALA A 2 12.01 4.39 -30.28
N ALA A 3 11.23 3.43 -30.78
CA ALA A 3 10.01 2.99 -30.11
C ALA A 3 10.43 1.87 -29.14
N GLY A 4 10.23 2.07 -27.84
CA GLY A 4 10.41 0.99 -26.87
C GLY A 4 10.58 1.47 -25.43
N ALA A 5 9.76 0.89 -24.55
CA ALA A 5 9.81 0.97 -23.08
C ALA A 5 8.99 2.06 -22.36
N GLY A 6 8.02 2.71 -23.01
CA GLY A 6 6.90 3.38 -22.33
C GLY A 6 5.74 2.42 -22.00
N GLY A 7 6.05 1.20 -21.54
CA GLY A 7 5.07 0.14 -21.36
C GLY A 7 4.09 0.46 -20.24
N ASN A 8 2.80 0.57 -20.57
CA ASN A 8 1.57 0.51 -19.76
C ASN A 8 1.44 1.41 -18.51
N ILE A 9 2.52 1.63 -17.76
CA ILE A 9 2.62 2.38 -16.51
C ILE A 9 2.40 3.88 -16.76
N GLY A 10 3.05 4.46 -17.77
CA GLY A 10 2.84 5.87 -18.13
C GLY A 10 1.41 6.16 -18.63
N ARG A 11 0.78 5.17 -19.28
CA ARG A 11 -0.61 5.27 -19.75
C ARG A 11 -1.61 5.06 -18.59
N ALA A 12 -1.28 4.22 -17.61
CA ALA A 12 -2.05 4.07 -16.37
C ALA A 12 -1.98 5.34 -15.50
N LEU A 13 -0.80 5.98 -15.40
CA LEU A 13 -0.65 7.29 -14.75
C LEU A 13 -1.45 8.40 -15.45
N GLY A 14 -1.48 8.41 -16.78
CA GLY A 14 -2.30 9.34 -17.56
C GLY A 14 -3.81 9.13 -17.38
N LEU A 15 -4.26 7.89 -17.12
CA LEU A 15 -5.67 7.57 -16.84
C LEU A 15 -6.07 7.85 -15.39
N LEU A 16 -5.13 7.76 -14.45
CA LEU A 16 -5.33 8.11 -13.04
C LEU A 16 -5.54 9.62 -12.81
N GLY A 17 -5.09 10.47 -13.74
CA GLY A 17 -5.34 11.92 -13.71
C GLY A 17 -6.77 12.33 -14.09
N SER A 18 -7.52 11.47 -14.80
CA SER A 18 -8.85 11.78 -15.33
C SER A 18 -9.97 10.85 -14.86
N ALA A 19 -9.64 9.76 -14.17
CA ALA A 19 -10.62 8.84 -13.60
C ALA A 19 -10.81 9.13 -12.10
N LYS A 20 -12.07 9.08 -11.63
CA LYS A 20 -12.38 9.12 -10.20
C LYS A 20 -11.52 8.05 -9.50
N PRO A 21 -10.74 8.39 -8.44
CA PRO A 21 -9.87 7.42 -7.79
C PRO A 21 -10.69 6.20 -7.37
N SER A 22 -10.21 5.00 -7.71
CA SER A 22 -10.88 3.75 -7.35
C SER A 22 -10.96 3.61 -5.82
N LYS A 23 -11.92 2.83 -5.32
CA LYS A 23 -12.01 2.51 -3.88
C LYS A 23 -10.66 1.99 -3.36
N SER A 24 -10.01 1.09 -4.09
CA SER A 24 -8.70 0.55 -3.71
C SER A 24 -7.61 1.61 -3.62
N ALA A 25 -7.58 2.60 -4.52
CA ALA A 25 -6.62 3.69 -4.45
C ALA A 25 -6.88 4.61 -3.24
N ALA A 26 -8.15 4.93 -2.96
CA ALA A 26 -8.53 5.71 -1.80
C ALA A 26 -8.20 4.99 -0.48
N ASP A 27 -8.51 3.70 -0.40
CA ASP A 27 -8.24 2.87 0.79
C ASP A 27 -6.74 2.64 0.97
N ALA A 28 -5.95 2.48 -0.10
CA ALA A 28 -4.49 2.34 0.00
C ALA A 28 -3.86 3.62 0.55
N LYS A 29 -4.29 4.80 0.07
CA LYS A 29 -3.82 6.08 0.61
C LYS A 29 -4.18 6.23 2.08
N LYS A 30 -5.43 5.94 2.44
CA LYS A 30 -5.91 5.99 3.82
C LYS A 30 -5.14 5.01 4.71
N LEU A 31 -4.94 3.78 4.27
CA LEU A 31 -4.17 2.78 5.01
C LEU A 31 -2.74 3.25 5.27
N ARG A 32 -2.09 3.86 4.28
CA ARG A 32 -0.75 4.41 4.46
C ARG A 32 -0.71 5.50 5.54
N GLU A 33 -1.67 6.42 5.51
CA GLU A 33 -1.80 7.47 6.52
C GLU A 33 -2.02 6.88 7.93
N GLU A 34 -2.94 5.92 8.08
CA GLU A 34 -3.24 5.27 9.36
C GLU A 34 -2.06 4.40 9.86
N LEU A 35 -1.31 3.78 8.95
CA LEU A 35 -0.12 2.99 9.29
C LEU A 35 1.02 3.88 9.82
N ILE A 36 1.18 5.08 9.29
CA ILE A 36 2.25 6.01 9.70
C ILE A 36 1.86 6.85 10.92
N TYR A 37 0.62 7.36 10.95
CA TYR A 37 0.19 8.36 11.93
C TYR A 37 -0.91 7.87 12.87
N GLY A 38 -1.70 6.88 12.43
CA GLY A 38 -2.90 6.44 13.13
C GLY A 38 -2.70 5.17 13.97
N GLU A 39 -3.83 4.54 14.29
CA GLU A 39 -3.92 3.38 15.16
C GLU A 39 -4.17 2.07 14.40
N ARG A 40 -3.77 0.95 15.01
CA ARG A 40 -4.00 -0.41 14.45
C ARG A 40 -5.46 -0.65 14.11
N TYR A 41 -6.36 -0.25 15.00
CA TYR A 41 -7.80 -0.40 14.82
C TYR A 41 -8.32 0.33 13.57
N ALA A 42 -7.80 1.52 13.27
CA ALA A 42 -8.21 2.28 12.09
C ALA A 42 -7.80 1.56 10.78
N CYS A 43 -6.61 0.95 10.76
CA CYS A 43 -6.16 0.12 9.66
C CYS A 43 -7.09 -1.11 9.46
N LEU A 44 -7.39 -1.82 10.55
CA LEU A 44 -8.28 -2.99 10.52
C LEU A 44 -9.69 -2.65 10.05
N ARG A 45 -10.21 -1.47 10.41
CA ARG A 45 -11.51 -1.01 9.93
C ARG A 45 -11.56 -0.82 8.42
N VAL A 46 -10.49 -0.33 7.81
CA VAL A 46 -10.42 -0.20 6.34
C VAL A 46 -10.38 -1.60 5.70
N LEU A 47 -9.55 -2.49 6.24
CA LEU A 47 -9.35 -3.85 5.72
C LEU A 47 -10.59 -4.74 5.88
N ALA A 48 -11.38 -4.54 6.95
CA ALA A 48 -12.65 -5.25 7.16
C ALA A 48 -13.67 -5.02 6.04
N GLY A 49 -13.55 -3.92 5.29
CA GLY A 49 -14.36 -3.63 4.11
C GLY A 49 -14.11 -4.58 2.92
N TYR A 50 -13.15 -5.50 3.04
CA TYR A 50 -12.76 -6.47 2.01
C TYR A 50 -13.01 -7.94 2.40
N ASP A 51 -13.74 -8.21 3.50
CA ASP A 51 -13.91 -9.59 4.02
C ASP A 51 -14.42 -10.61 2.97
N LYS A 52 -15.15 -10.14 1.96
CA LYS A 52 -15.65 -10.94 0.82
C LYS A 52 -15.07 -10.53 -0.54
N ASP A 53 -14.08 -9.64 -0.55
CA ASP A 53 -13.51 -9.03 -1.76
C ASP A 53 -11.99 -9.18 -1.77
N ARG A 54 -11.53 -10.38 -2.13
CA ARG A 54 -10.10 -10.73 -2.16
C ARG A 54 -9.36 -10.00 -3.27
N ASP A 55 -10.00 -9.78 -4.40
CA ASP A 55 -9.40 -9.09 -5.55
C ASP A 55 -9.20 -7.60 -5.25
N GLY A 56 -10.23 -6.95 -4.69
CA GLY A 56 -10.14 -5.58 -4.23
C GLY A 56 -9.08 -5.40 -3.14
N LEU A 57 -8.97 -6.36 -2.21
CA LEU A 57 -7.90 -6.38 -1.21
C LEU A 57 -6.52 -6.47 -1.87
N GLY A 58 -6.33 -7.40 -2.81
CA GLY A 58 -5.08 -7.57 -3.54
C GLY A 58 -4.66 -6.30 -4.29
N GLN A 59 -5.61 -5.61 -4.93
CA GLN A 59 -5.37 -4.33 -5.58
C GLN A 59 -4.96 -3.24 -4.58
N THR A 60 -5.68 -3.13 -3.45
CA THR A 60 -5.39 -2.16 -2.39
C THR A 60 -4.00 -2.38 -1.79
N LEU A 61 -3.63 -3.63 -1.50
CA LEU A 61 -2.31 -3.97 -0.98
C LEU A 61 -1.20 -3.70 -2.00
N SER A 62 -1.44 -3.97 -3.28
CA SER A 62 -0.47 -3.67 -4.35
C SER A 62 -0.19 -2.17 -4.45
N LEU A 63 -1.24 -1.34 -4.39
CA LEU A 63 -1.13 0.12 -4.40
C LEU A 63 -0.47 0.64 -3.12
N LEU A 64 -0.77 0.05 -1.97
CA LEU A 64 -0.13 0.41 -0.69
C LEU A 64 1.38 0.13 -0.73
N ARG A 65 1.77 -1.04 -1.24
CA ARG A 65 3.18 -1.42 -1.42
C ARG A 65 3.90 -0.43 -2.33
N GLU A 66 3.30 -0.11 -3.47
CA GLU A 66 3.85 0.89 -4.40
C GLU A 66 3.97 2.25 -3.71
N GLY A 67 2.97 2.67 -2.94
CA GLY A 67 3.01 3.92 -2.19
C GLY A 67 4.17 4.01 -1.20
N PHE A 68 4.53 2.92 -0.52
CA PHE A 68 5.73 2.87 0.32
C PHE A 68 7.03 2.89 -0.49
N ALA A 69 7.08 2.12 -1.59
CA ALA A 69 8.26 2.08 -2.46
C ALA A 69 8.56 3.43 -3.14
N GLN A 70 7.52 4.13 -3.62
CA GLN A 70 7.66 5.47 -4.21
C GLN A 70 8.16 6.48 -3.17
N ALA A 71 7.68 6.38 -1.92
CA ALA A 71 8.17 7.22 -0.84
C ALA A 71 9.64 6.95 -0.49
N ALA A 72 10.07 5.68 -0.51
CA ALA A 72 11.45 5.30 -0.26
C ALA A 72 12.43 5.86 -1.32
N VAL A 73 12.00 6.03 -2.56
CA VAL A 73 12.81 6.60 -3.65
C VAL A 73 12.66 8.13 -3.79
N GLY A 74 12.08 8.80 -2.79
CA GLY A 74 11.96 10.26 -2.77
C GLY A 74 10.93 10.83 -3.75
N ARG A 75 9.98 10.00 -4.22
CA ARG A 75 8.86 10.45 -5.07
C ARG A 75 7.60 10.77 -4.26
N GLU A 76 7.75 10.95 -2.95
CA GLU A 76 6.67 11.40 -2.08
C GLU A 76 6.62 12.93 -2.06
N ALA A 77 5.46 13.50 -2.41
CA ALA A 77 5.24 14.94 -2.35
C ALA A 77 4.92 15.44 -0.92
N ASP A 78 4.55 14.55 -0.01
CA ASP A 78 4.22 14.90 1.37
C ASP A 78 5.47 14.95 2.27
N GLU A 79 5.97 16.16 2.49
CA GLU A 79 7.12 16.44 3.37
C GLU A 79 6.93 15.92 4.80
N ARG A 80 5.69 15.81 5.30
CA ARG A 80 5.43 15.28 6.65
C ARG A 80 5.82 13.81 6.77
N LEU A 81 5.77 13.08 5.65
CA LEU A 81 6.09 11.66 5.58
C LEU A 81 7.61 11.47 5.55
N CYS A 82 8.30 12.27 4.74
CA CYS A 82 9.77 12.28 4.63
C CYS A 82 10.46 12.63 5.96
N ASN A 83 9.87 13.48 6.79
CA ASN A 83 10.45 13.89 8.07
C ASN A 83 10.23 12.90 9.22
N ARG A 84 9.30 11.92 9.07
CA ARG A 84 8.90 11.03 10.17
C ARG A 84 9.38 9.59 9.99
N VAL A 85 9.60 9.15 8.75
CA VAL A 85 9.92 7.77 8.43
C VAL A 85 11.21 7.73 7.61
N THR A 86 12.16 6.91 8.05
CA THR A 86 13.41 6.69 7.31
C THR A 86 13.17 5.83 6.06
N VAL A 87 14.09 5.92 5.10
CA VAL A 87 14.04 5.07 3.89
C VAL A 87 14.00 3.58 4.24
N MET A 88 14.77 3.13 5.24
CA MET A 88 14.79 1.73 5.65
C MET A 88 13.44 1.26 6.24
N GLN A 89 12.77 2.11 7.01
CA GLN A 89 11.44 1.82 7.54
C GLN A 89 10.40 1.74 6.42
N LEU A 90 10.50 2.60 5.39
CA LEU A 90 9.62 2.55 4.21
C LEU A 90 9.84 1.27 3.39
N VAL A 91 11.10 0.86 3.19
CA VAL A 91 11.44 -0.41 2.53
C VAL A 91 10.89 -1.60 3.33
N GLY A 92 11.11 -1.62 4.64
CA GLY A 92 10.58 -2.67 5.51
C GLY A 92 9.05 -2.75 5.51
N ALA A 93 8.36 -1.60 5.46
CA ALA A 93 6.92 -1.52 5.32
C ALA A 93 6.45 -2.09 3.97
N ALA A 94 7.11 -1.74 2.86
CA ALA A 94 6.82 -2.30 1.54
C ALA A 94 6.99 -3.84 1.52
N ASP A 95 8.07 -4.35 2.11
CA ASP A 95 8.31 -5.80 2.21
C ASP A 95 7.25 -6.53 3.04
N ALA A 96 6.77 -5.91 4.12
CA ALA A 96 5.67 -6.46 4.92
C ALA A 96 4.36 -6.56 4.13
N VAL A 97 4.05 -5.55 3.32
CA VAL A 97 2.87 -5.57 2.43
C VAL A 97 3.04 -6.61 1.32
N GLU A 98 4.24 -6.77 0.76
CA GLU A 98 4.54 -7.82 -0.23
C GLU A 98 4.29 -9.23 0.36
N ARG A 99 4.76 -9.49 1.59
CA ARG A 99 4.48 -10.77 2.26
C ARG A 99 2.99 -11.00 2.46
N ALA A 100 2.22 -9.95 2.79
CA ALA A 100 0.78 -10.06 2.90
C ALA A 100 0.12 -10.35 1.54
N LEU A 101 0.55 -9.74 0.44
CA LEU A 101 0.10 -10.06 -0.92
C LEU A 101 0.32 -11.53 -1.27
N LEU A 102 1.52 -12.05 -0.99
CA LEU A 102 1.83 -13.47 -1.22
C LEU A 102 0.94 -14.40 -0.39
N ARG A 103 0.61 -14.04 0.85
CA ARG A 103 -0.32 -14.79 1.71
C ARG A 103 -1.77 -14.69 1.23
N ALA A 104 -2.17 -13.56 0.63
CA ALA A 104 -3.50 -13.39 0.06
C ALA A 104 -3.75 -14.38 -1.09
N GLY A 105 -2.70 -14.76 -1.82
CA GLY A 105 -2.76 -15.82 -2.83
C GLY A 105 -2.86 -17.25 -2.28
N ARG A 106 -2.73 -17.47 -0.96
CA ARG A 106 -2.63 -18.82 -0.35
C ARG A 106 -3.84 -19.24 0.50
N ASN A 107 -5.06 -18.85 0.14
CA ASN A 107 -6.30 -19.19 0.87
C ASN A 107 -6.29 -18.84 2.38
N VAL A 108 -5.43 -17.93 2.82
CA VAL A 108 -5.46 -17.40 4.19
C VAL A 108 -6.73 -16.57 4.39
N SER A 109 -7.31 -16.58 5.59
CA SER A 109 -8.47 -15.75 5.92
C SER A 109 -8.10 -14.27 5.90
N ILE A 110 -8.98 -13.43 5.34
CA ILE A 110 -8.74 -11.99 5.18
C ILE A 110 -8.53 -11.29 6.54
N PRO A 111 -9.31 -11.58 7.60
CA PRO A 111 -9.09 -10.97 8.91
C PRO A 111 -7.71 -11.29 9.51
N LEU A 112 -7.27 -12.55 9.42
CA LEU A 112 -5.97 -12.97 9.94
C LEU A 112 -4.83 -12.31 9.16
N LEU A 113 -4.91 -12.34 7.83
CA LEU A 113 -3.95 -11.69 6.95
C LEU A 113 -3.84 -10.19 7.24
N SER A 114 -4.98 -9.52 7.43
CA SER A 114 -5.05 -8.09 7.72
C SER A 114 -4.40 -7.77 9.06
N ALA A 115 -4.72 -8.53 10.12
CA ALA A 115 -4.12 -8.36 11.43
C ALA A 115 -2.60 -8.55 11.41
N CYS A 116 -2.11 -9.63 10.81
CA CYS A 116 -0.68 -9.87 10.69
C CYS A 116 0.03 -8.78 9.88
N MET A 117 -0.53 -8.35 8.75
CA MET A 117 0.06 -7.29 7.93
C MET A 117 0.17 -5.98 8.69
N VAL A 118 -0.88 -5.56 9.40
CA VAL A 118 -0.87 -4.29 10.16
C VAL A 118 0.25 -4.31 11.20
N GLU A 119 0.40 -5.41 11.96
CA GLU A 119 1.47 -5.51 12.95
C GLU A 119 2.86 -5.55 12.32
N GLU A 120 3.06 -6.31 11.24
CA GLU A 120 4.35 -6.37 10.55
C GLU A 120 4.76 -5.00 9.99
N VAL A 121 3.82 -4.25 9.41
CA VAL A 121 4.10 -2.91 8.89
C VAL A 121 4.36 -1.93 10.03
N LYS A 122 3.55 -1.95 11.10
CA LYS A 122 3.78 -1.09 12.28
C LYS A 122 5.13 -1.38 12.94
N ALA A 123 5.54 -2.64 13.02
CA ALA A 123 6.86 -3.02 13.51
C ALA A 123 7.98 -2.47 12.62
N ALA A 124 7.84 -2.60 11.29
CA ALA A 124 8.81 -2.03 10.35
C ALA A 124 8.91 -0.51 10.44
N LEU A 125 7.81 0.19 10.74
CA LEU A 125 7.77 1.64 10.91
C LEU A 125 8.23 2.12 12.29
N ALA A 126 8.32 1.22 13.29
CA ALA A 126 8.77 1.58 14.64
C ALA A 126 10.29 1.74 14.73
N GLY A 127 11.05 0.99 13.91
CA GLY A 127 12.53 0.99 13.93
C GLY A 127 13.11 0.16 15.06
#